data_AF-A0A5K0YIL5-F1
#
_entry.id   AF-A0A5K0YIL5-F1
#
_cell.length_a   1.000
_cell.length_b   1.000
_cell.length_c   1.000
_cell.angle_alpha   90.00
_cell.angle_beta   90.00
_cell.angle_gamma   90.00
#
_symmetry.space_group_name_H-M   'P 1'
#
loop_
_entity.id
_entity.type
_entity.pdbx_description
1 polymer ?
#
loop_
_entity_poly.entity_id
_entity_poly.type
_entity_poly.pdbx_seq_one_letter_code
_entity_poly.pdbx_strand_id
1 'polypeptide(L)' 'HVIEHGKLHERTAIITKLAGQIVRMSQQKFASNVVEKCLTFGGPGERQLLVNEMLGSTDENEPLQ' A
#
# COMPACT_ATOMS: atom_id res chain seq x y z
N HIS A 1 11.16 -0.76 13.26
CA HIS A 1 10.43 -1.35 12.11
C HIS A 1 10.97 -0.77 10.80
N VAL A 2 11.15 -1.59 9.76
CA VAL A 2 11.81 -1.22 8.49
C VAL A 2 11.12 -0.04 7.77
N ILE A 3 9.79 0.07 7.80
CA ILE A 3 9.08 1.21 7.19
C ILE A 3 9.42 2.54 7.89
N GLU A 4 9.57 2.54 9.21
CA GLU A 4 9.83 3.78 9.99
C GLU A 4 11.30 4.21 9.92
N HIS A 5 12.24 3.26 10.07
CA HIS A 5 13.66 3.54 10.29
C HIS A 5 14.61 2.92 9.24
N GLY A 6 14.06 2.18 8.27
CA GLY A 6 14.84 1.53 7.21
C GLY A 6 15.28 2.50 6.13
N LYS A 7 16.13 2.02 5.23
CA LYS A 7 16.64 2.85 4.12
C LYS A 7 15.53 3.10 3.10
N LEU A 8 15.64 4.20 2.37
CA LEU A 8 14.65 4.60 1.36
C LEU A 8 14.35 3.47 0.36
N HIS A 9 15.38 2.78 -0.15
CA HIS A 9 15.19 1.68 -1.10
C HIS A 9 14.46 0.47 -0.49
N GLU A 10 14.67 0.18 0.79
CA GLU A 10 13.97 -0.92 1.47
C GLU A 10 12.49 -0.57 1.65
N ARG A 11 12.21 0.68 2.04
CA ARG A 11 10.85 1.21 2.16
C ARG A 11 10.13 1.18 0.82
N THR A 12 10.74 1.72 -0.23
CA THR A 12 10.17 1.72 -1.59
C THR A 12 9.94 0.30 -2.07
N ALA A 13 10.91 -0.62 -1.90
CA ALA A 13 10.75 -2.02 -2.30
C ALA A 13 9.58 -2.72 -1.60
N ILE A 14 9.35 -2.43 -0.30
CA ILE A 14 8.18 -2.95 0.42
C ILE A 14 6.91 -2.35 -0.17
N ILE A 15 6.81 -1.02 -0.26
CA ILE A 15 5.58 -0.35 -0.73
C ILE A 15 5.20 -0.79 -2.14
N THR A 16 6.16 -0.88 -3.07
CA THR A 16 5.93 -1.39 -4.42
C THR A 16 5.45 -2.84 -4.43
N LYS A 17 5.87 -3.66 -3.47
CA LYS A 17 5.41 -5.05 -3.36
C LYS A 17 4.01 -5.18 -2.74
N LEU A 18 3.57 -4.18 -1.97
CA LEU A 18 2.22 -4.11 -1.42
C LEU A 18 1.21 -3.50 -2.41
N ALA A 19 1.69 -2.77 -3.42
CA ALA A 19 0.87 -2.26 -4.52
C ALA A 19 0.07 -3.38 -5.20
N GLY A 20 -1.19 -3.12 -5.50
CA GLY A 20 -2.17 -4.07 -6.01
C GLY A 20 -2.87 -4.92 -4.92
N GLN A 21 -2.48 -4.78 -3.65
CA GLN A 21 -3.11 -5.48 -2.52
C GLN A 21 -3.52 -4.54 -1.38
N ILE A 22 -3.38 -3.22 -1.55
CA ILE A 22 -3.55 -2.21 -0.50
C ILE A 22 -4.96 -2.24 0.07
N VAL A 23 -5.98 -2.37 -0.79
CA VAL A 23 -7.38 -2.47 -0.37
C VAL A 23 -7.62 -3.74 0.44
N ARG A 24 -7.04 -4.87 0.04
CA ARG A 24 -7.21 -6.14 0.77
C ARG A 24 -6.46 -6.14 2.09
N MET A 25 -5.26 -5.55 2.12
CA MET A 25 -4.43 -5.46 3.31
C MET A 25 -4.97 -4.47 4.35
N SER A 26 -5.62 -3.40 3.92
CA SER A 26 -6.24 -2.42 4.84
C SER A 26 -7.38 -3.04 5.67
N GLN A 27 -8.00 -4.10 5.18
CA GLN A 27 -9.09 -4.83 5.88
C GLN A 27 -8.58 -5.92 6.85
N GLN A 28 -7.29 -6.23 6.84
CA GLN A 28 -6.70 -7.28 7.67
C GLN A 28 -6.23 -6.70 9.01
N LYS A 29 -6.62 -7.32 10.15
CA LYS A 29 -6.31 -6.87 11.52
C LYS A 29 -4.86 -6.46 11.77
N PHE A 30 -3.90 -7.14 11.14
CA PHE A 30 -2.47 -6.88 11.35
C PHE A 30 -1.81 -6.14 10.18
N ALA A 31 -2.29 -6.35 8.95
CA ALA A 31 -1.70 -5.73 7.77
C ALA A 31 -2.15 -4.27 7.58
N SER A 32 -3.28 -3.88 8.15
CA SER A 32 -3.72 -2.48 8.20
C SER A 32 -2.64 -1.57 8.81
N ASN A 33 -1.99 -2.02 9.89
CA ASN A 33 -0.91 -1.28 10.55
C ASN A 33 0.28 -1.05 9.62
N VAL A 34 0.53 -1.96 8.68
CA VAL A 34 1.61 -1.82 7.68
C VAL A 34 1.21 -0.79 6.64
N VAL A 35 -0.04 -0.82 6.17
CA VAL A 35 -0.59 0.16 5.22
C VAL A 35 -0.57 1.57 5.82
N GLU A 36 -0.98 1.73 7.08
CA GLU A 36 -0.94 3.00 7.82
C GLU A 36 0.50 3.56 7.93
N LYS A 37 1.48 2.69 8.21
CA LYS A 37 2.89 3.09 8.24
C LYS A 37 3.39 3.46 6.85
N CYS A 38 2.97 2.77 5.80
CA CYS A 38 3.35 3.12 4.43
C CYS A 38 2.77 4.48 4.01
N LEU A 39 1.56 4.83 4.45
CA LEU A 39 0.96 6.14 4.22
C LEU A 39 1.65 7.26 5.01
N THR A 40 2.09 6.95 6.24
CA THR A 40 2.75 7.91 7.15
C THR A 40 4.20 8.18 6.76
N PHE A 41 4.95 7.14 6.40
CA PHE A 41 6.39 7.21 6.17
C PHE A 41 6.77 7.04 4.69
N GLY A 42 5.84 6.67 3.81
CA GLY A 42 6.10 6.59 2.36
C GLY A 42 6.47 7.95 1.78
N GLY A 43 7.25 7.93 0.70
CA GLY A 43 7.53 9.14 -0.06
C GLY A 43 6.28 9.66 -0.77
N PRO A 44 6.33 10.88 -1.33
CA PRO A 44 5.18 11.50 -1.98
C PRO A 44 4.61 10.66 -3.13
N GLY A 45 5.47 10.00 -3.92
CA GLY A 45 5.07 9.14 -5.03
C GLY A 45 4.43 7.84 -4.54
N GLU A 46 5.02 7.20 -3.53
CA GLU A 46 4.44 6.00 -2.94
C GLU A 46 3.10 6.27 -2.27
N ARG A 47 2.96 7.40 -1.56
CA ARG A 47 1.69 7.78 -0.94
C ARG A 47 0.60 8.00 -1.98
N GLN A 48 0.91 8.64 -3.09
CA GLN A 48 -0.04 8.81 -4.20
C GLN A 48 -0.47 7.46 -4.78
N LEU A 49 0.46 6.51 -4.94
CA LEU A 49 0.14 5.15 -5.39
C LEU A 49 -0.85 4.48 -4.43
N LEU A 50 -0.55 4.48 -3.13
CA LEU A 50 -1.40 3.86 -2.10
C LEU A 50 -2.81 4.48 -2.08
N VAL A 51 -2.89 5.81 -2.17
CA VAL A 51 -4.17 6.54 -2.18
C VAL A 51 -4.96 6.25 -3.45
N ASN A 52 -4.32 6.27 -4.63
CA ASN A 52 -4.99 5.95 -5.90
C ASN A 52 -5.58 4.55 -5.90
N GLU A 53 -4.88 3.58 -5.32
CA GLU A 53 -5.37 2.21 -5.20
C GLU A 53 -6.57 2.11 -4.25
N MET A 54 -6.55 2.85 -3.12
CA MET A 54 -7.69 2.92 -2.20
C MET A 54 -8.92 3.61 -2.79
N LEU A 55 -8.72 4.62 -3.63
CA LEU A 55 -9.79 5.37 -4.30
C LEU A 55 -10.36 4.61 -5.51
N GLY A 56 -9.74 3.50 -5.90
CA GLY A 56 -10.21 2.62 -6.96
C GLY A 56 -9.83 3.13 -8.35
N SER A 57 -8.73 2.58 -8.88
CA SER A 57 -8.59 2.31 -10.32
C SER A 57 -8.58 0.80 -10.56
N THR A 58 -9.29 0.04 -9.73
CA THR A 58 -9.43 -1.39 -9.89
C THR A 58 -10.53 -1.66 -10.90
N ASP A 59 -10.11 -2.06 -12.09
CA ASP A 59 -10.86 -2.79 -13.12
C ASP A 59 -11.45 -4.13 -12.61
N GLU A 60 -11.52 -4.34 -11.29
CA GLU A 60 -12.14 -5.48 -10.59
C GLU A 60 -13.68 -5.35 -10.59
N ASN A 61 -14.23 -4.82 -11.68
CA ASN A 61 -15.61 -5.09 -12.08
C ASN A 61 -15.55 -6.21 -13.12
N GLU A 62 -14.86 -7.31 -12.79
CA GLU A 62 -14.94 -8.53 -13.60
C GLU A 62 -16.33 -9.10 -13.34
N PRO A 63 -17.25 -9.07 -14.33
CA PRO A 63 -18.55 -9.69 -14.16
C PRO A 63 -18.31 -11.17 -13.90
N LEU A 64 -18.88 -11.68 -12.80
CA LEU A 64 -18.94 -13.11 -12.51
C LEU A 64 -19.45 -13.84 -13.77
N GLN A 65 -18.55 -14.53 -14.47
CA GLN A 65 -18.91 -15.51 -15.49
C GLN A 65 -19.19 -16.86 -14.85
#